data_AF-A0A7J4TC00-F1
#
_entry.id   AF-A0A7J4TC00-F1
#
_cell.length_a   1.000
_cell.length_b   1.000
_cell.length_c   1.000
_cell.angle_alpha   90.00
_cell.angle_beta   90.00
_cell.angle_gamma   90.00
#
_symmetry.space_group_name_H-M   'P 1'
#
loop_
_entity.id
_entity.type
_entity.pdbx_description
1 polymer ?
#
loop_
_entity_poly.entity_id
_entity_poly.type
_entity_poly.pdbx_seq_one_letter_code
_entity_poly.pdbx_strand_id
1 'polypeptide(L)'
;MNRKSAEKRAISLDVTSGSFQNDPHIRYIKSEIQAFGKQYPATEAKIAELLQQSITIPDYVFNESLTALQSIVKYLKEERSLKNSEIAKIAHISQKSVWQAYRNSKAIQQEVFTRQKAAYAIPLSALKPGLTALESVVFHLRITEKVSFRGIADILRRDQRTIWTLFRRAEKKSAKRAAEDLAEDKAFIGLKAFTQTVTKRYHVSVSDILASASGQVSIPDTVFSKERTILQSIVHYLRDKKGFRNKAIAGLLHVSEKSASQAYRNARRGKDLGDVAGSRLHIPVSEFKQGLTAPESVVLYLHDKLALSFSGIGRILHRDPRTIWAAYALAMKKETGGRK
;
A
#
# COMPACT_ATOMS: atom_id res chain seq x y z
N MET A 1 -39.01 -19.44 -38.55
CA MET A 1 -39.74 -19.03 -37.31
C MET A 1 -39.70 -20.19 -36.34
N ASN A 2 -39.36 -20.12 -35.05
CA ASN A 2 -39.03 -18.98 -34.20
C ASN A 2 -38.22 -19.47 -32.97
N ARG A 3 -37.43 -18.56 -32.39
CA ARG A 3 -36.63 -18.67 -31.15
C ARG A 3 -37.55 -18.71 -29.91
N LYS A 4 -37.15 -19.42 -28.83
CA LYS A 4 -36.96 -18.88 -27.44
C LYS A 4 -36.82 -19.97 -26.36
N SER A 5 -35.93 -19.66 -25.39
CA SER A 5 -35.79 -20.16 -24.00
C SER A 5 -35.32 -21.61 -23.80
N ALA A 6 -34.16 -21.97 -23.24
CA ALA A 6 -33.24 -21.36 -22.25
C ALA A 6 -33.88 -21.03 -20.88
N GLU A 7 -33.76 -21.97 -19.91
CA GLU A 7 -33.71 -21.74 -18.45
C GLU A 7 -33.40 -23.07 -17.72
N LYS A 8 -32.17 -23.24 -17.19
CA LYS A 8 -31.80 -23.14 -15.76
C LYS A 8 -32.67 -23.99 -14.80
N ARG A 9 -32.13 -25.12 -14.33
CA ARG A 9 -32.44 -25.70 -13.02
C ARG A 9 -31.15 -25.98 -12.26
N ALA A 10 -30.88 -25.13 -11.27
CA ALA A 10 -29.85 -25.34 -10.27
C ALA A 10 -30.36 -26.35 -9.23
N ILE A 11 -29.49 -27.25 -8.82
CA ILE A 11 -29.70 -28.21 -7.74
C ILE A 11 -29.52 -27.48 -6.41
N SER A 12 -30.56 -27.46 -5.60
CA SER A 12 -30.58 -27.01 -4.21
C SER A 12 -29.97 -28.07 -3.29
N LEU A 13 -29.11 -27.68 -2.36
CA LEU A 13 -28.72 -28.51 -1.21
C LEU A 13 -28.73 -27.67 0.06
N ASP A 14 -29.62 -28.08 0.96
CA ASP A 14 -29.88 -27.55 2.30
C ASP A 14 -28.68 -27.79 3.23
N VAL A 15 -28.33 -26.80 4.07
CA VAL A 15 -27.33 -26.96 5.14
C VAL A 15 -27.85 -26.33 6.41
N THR A 16 -28.37 -27.19 7.29
CA THR A 16 -28.60 -26.87 8.70
C THR A 16 -27.54 -27.58 9.54
N SER A 17 -27.10 -26.91 10.62
CA SER A 17 -26.21 -27.38 11.71
C SER A 17 -24.69 -27.37 11.46
N GLY A 18 -23.97 -26.75 12.41
CA GLY A 18 -22.57 -26.38 12.27
C GLY A 18 -21.58 -27.28 13.01
N SER A 19 -20.32 -27.21 12.58
CA SER A 19 -19.11 -27.56 13.35
C SER A 19 -17.84 -27.22 12.54
N PHE A 20 -17.61 -25.93 12.23
CA PHE A 20 -16.44 -25.49 11.43
C PHE A 20 -15.16 -25.24 12.26
N GLN A 21 -15.08 -25.69 13.51
CA GLN A 21 -13.92 -25.37 14.38
C GLN A 21 -12.73 -26.33 14.28
N ASN A 22 -12.90 -27.50 13.64
CA ASN A 22 -11.80 -28.46 13.50
C ASN A 22 -11.43 -28.76 12.05
N ASP A 23 -11.83 -27.91 11.10
CA ASP A 23 -11.41 -28.06 9.72
C ASP A 23 -9.90 -27.79 9.58
N PRO A 24 -9.08 -28.79 9.18
CA PRO A 24 -7.64 -28.64 9.02
C PRO A 24 -7.24 -27.51 8.05
N HIS A 25 -8.10 -27.18 7.08
CA HIS A 25 -7.86 -26.14 6.09
C HIS A 25 -8.06 -24.73 6.65
N ILE A 26 -9.00 -24.52 7.59
CA ILE A 26 -9.26 -23.21 8.19
C ILE A 26 -8.12 -22.79 9.14
N ARG A 27 -7.49 -23.76 9.83
CA ARG A 27 -6.27 -23.49 10.63
C ARG A 27 -5.08 -23.11 9.73
N TYR A 28 -4.94 -23.74 8.57
CA TYR A 28 -3.87 -23.47 7.60
C TYR A 28 -4.01 -22.09 6.91
N ILE A 29 -5.24 -21.71 6.56
CA ILE A 29 -5.55 -20.41 5.94
C ILE A 29 -5.33 -19.24 6.92
N LYS A 30 -5.65 -19.43 8.21
CA LYS A 30 -5.36 -18.42 9.25
C LYS A 30 -3.86 -18.17 9.43
N SER A 31 -2.99 -19.18 9.25
CA SER A 31 -1.54 -18.99 9.32
C SER A 31 -0.95 -18.30 8.09
N GLU A 32 -1.50 -18.48 6.90
CA GLU A 32 -1.04 -17.79 5.68
C GLU A 32 -1.44 -16.30 5.64
N ILE A 33 -2.62 -15.96 6.15
CA ILE A 33 -3.11 -14.57 6.21
C ILE A 33 -2.28 -13.70 7.17
N GLN A 34 -1.77 -14.28 8.26
CA GLN A 34 -0.90 -13.57 9.20
C GLN A 34 0.52 -13.32 8.65
N ALA A 35 0.94 -14.08 7.63
CA ALA A 35 2.19 -13.88 6.92
C ALA A 35 2.09 -12.77 5.85
N PHE A 36 0.95 -12.66 5.16
CA PHE A 36 0.73 -11.71 4.05
C PHE A 36 0.54 -10.24 4.51
N GLY A 37 0.00 -10.03 5.72
CA GLY A 37 -0.26 -8.69 6.29
C GLY A 37 0.99 -7.85 6.62
N LYS A 38 2.20 -8.38 6.45
CA LYS A 38 3.45 -7.63 6.66
C LYS A 38 4.01 -6.95 5.40
N GLN A 39 3.40 -7.11 4.23
CA GLN A 39 4.15 -7.10 2.97
C GLN A 39 4.05 -5.86 2.05
N TYR A 40 3.12 -4.87 2.19
CA TYR A 40 3.00 -3.83 1.13
C TYR A 40 2.89 -2.33 1.55
N PRO A 41 4.05 -1.66 1.74
CA PRO A 41 4.27 -0.20 1.83
C PRO A 41 4.75 0.49 0.51
N ALA A 42 4.34 0.02 -0.67
CA ALA A 42 5.09 0.19 -1.94
C ALA A 42 4.87 1.49 -2.77
N THR A 43 3.93 2.38 -2.43
CA THR A 43 3.62 3.56 -3.28
C THR A 43 4.67 4.68 -3.19
N GLU A 44 5.24 4.92 -2.00
CA GLU A 44 6.34 5.90 -1.84
C GLU A 44 7.65 5.40 -2.45
N ALA A 45 7.88 4.07 -2.43
CA ALA A 45 9.07 3.46 -3.01
C ALA A 45 9.14 3.65 -4.53
N LYS A 46 7.98 3.62 -5.22
CA LYS A 46 7.92 3.79 -6.69
C LYS A 46 8.25 5.22 -7.15
N ILE A 47 7.83 6.23 -6.38
CA ILE A 47 8.15 7.65 -6.65
C ILE A 47 9.62 7.94 -6.30
N ALA A 48 10.14 7.37 -5.21
CA ALA A 48 11.54 7.45 -4.86
C ALA A 48 12.44 6.80 -5.93
N GLU A 49 12.05 5.64 -6.46
CA GLU A 49 12.75 4.92 -7.53
C GLU A 49 12.89 5.77 -8.81
N LEU A 50 11.82 6.46 -9.24
CA LEU A 50 11.86 7.34 -10.41
C LEU A 50 12.75 8.58 -10.22
N LEU A 51 12.75 9.19 -9.03
CA LEU A 51 13.62 10.32 -8.71
C LEU A 51 15.10 9.91 -8.59
N GLN A 52 15.37 8.73 -8.03
CA GLN A 52 16.72 8.19 -7.87
C GLN A 52 17.43 7.93 -9.20
N GLN A 53 16.70 7.61 -10.27
CA GLN A 53 17.27 7.40 -11.60
C GLN A 53 17.81 8.68 -12.24
N SER A 54 17.33 9.85 -11.84
CA SER A 54 17.74 11.15 -12.40
C SER A 54 18.99 11.75 -11.75
N ILE A 55 19.34 11.32 -10.53
CA ILE A 55 20.46 11.87 -9.76
C ILE A 55 21.65 10.93 -9.89
N THR A 56 22.75 11.42 -10.45
CA THR A 56 24.01 10.70 -10.53
C THR A 56 25.05 11.28 -9.57
N ILE A 57 25.89 10.40 -9.06
CA ILE A 57 27.01 10.67 -8.15
C ILE A 57 28.30 10.48 -8.95
N PRO A 58 29.04 11.56 -9.22
CA PRO A 58 30.34 11.48 -9.87
C PRO A 58 31.37 10.72 -9.03
N ASP A 59 32.28 10.01 -9.68
CA ASP A 59 33.41 9.32 -9.03
C ASP A 59 34.36 10.25 -8.27
N TYR A 60 34.60 11.47 -8.75
CA TYR A 60 35.50 12.44 -8.09
C TYR A 60 35.09 12.81 -6.65
N VAL A 61 33.85 12.51 -6.25
CA VAL A 61 33.31 12.75 -4.91
C VAL A 61 33.92 11.79 -3.87
N PHE A 62 34.43 10.63 -4.30
CA PHE A 62 35.08 9.66 -3.41
C PHE A 62 36.56 10.01 -3.18
N ASN A 63 36.95 10.05 -1.91
CA ASN A 63 38.32 10.31 -1.50
C ASN A 63 38.69 9.47 -0.27
N GLU A 64 39.97 9.52 0.13
CA GLU A 64 40.49 8.74 1.26
C GLU A 64 39.99 9.28 2.61
N SER A 65 39.80 10.59 2.72
CA SER A 65 39.45 11.28 3.96
C SER A 65 37.99 11.05 4.39
N LEU A 66 37.07 10.97 3.44
CA LEU A 66 35.63 10.80 3.68
C LEU A 66 35.21 9.36 3.43
N THR A 67 34.34 8.83 4.28
CA THR A 67 33.63 7.57 3.98
C THR A 67 32.68 7.75 2.80
N ALA A 68 32.36 6.68 2.06
CA ALA A 68 31.45 6.79 0.92
C ALA A 68 30.09 7.41 1.27
N LEU A 69 29.54 7.10 2.44
CA LEU A 69 28.29 7.72 2.91
C LEU A 69 28.46 9.23 3.13
N GLN A 70 29.55 9.65 3.76
CA GLN A 70 29.86 11.07 3.98
C GLN A 70 30.06 11.81 2.66
N SER A 71 30.84 11.25 1.73
CA SER A 71 31.05 11.79 0.39
C SER A 71 29.73 11.99 -0.36
N ILE A 72 28.89 10.96 -0.40
CA ILE A 72 27.58 11.00 -1.09
C ILE A 72 26.66 12.04 -0.45
N VAL A 73 26.51 12.03 0.88
CA VAL A 73 25.62 12.96 1.58
C VAL A 73 26.09 14.41 1.41
N LYS A 74 27.41 14.65 1.49
CA LYS A 74 27.98 15.99 1.29
C LYS A 74 27.71 16.50 -0.13
N TYR A 75 27.93 15.67 -1.15
CA TYR A 75 27.63 16.01 -2.54
C TYR A 75 26.14 16.34 -2.75
N LEU A 76 25.24 15.50 -2.26
CA LEU A 76 23.79 15.73 -2.36
C LEU A 76 23.36 17.00 -1.62
N LYS A 77 24.05 17.37 -0.54
CA LYS A 77 23.73 18.54 0.26
C LYS A 77 24.27 19.84 -0.33
N GLU A 78 25.51 19.84 -0.80
CA GLU A 78 26.21 21.04 -1.22
C GLU A 78 26.05 21.32 -2.73
N GLU A 79 26.17 20.28 -3.57
CA GLU A 79 26.07 20.45 -5.03
C GLU A 79 24.66 20.26 -5.59
N ARG A 80 23.82 19.45 -4.93
CA ARG A 80 22.42 19.23 -5.32
C ARG A 80 21.40 19.96 -4.44
N SER A 81 21.87 20.65 -3.40
CA SER A 81 21.07 21.49 -2.50
C SER A 81 19.85 20.79 -1.85
N LEU A 82 19.92 19.47 -1.63
CA LEU A 82 18.80 18.69 -1.10
C LEU A 82 18.64 18.83 0.43
N LYS A 83 17.40 18.70 0.93
CA LYS A 83 17.10 18.66 2.37
C LYS A 83 17.47 17.30 2.97
N ASN A 84 17.78 17.26 4.26
CA ASN A 84 18.16 16.00 4.93
C ASN A 84 17.02 14.97 4.89
N SER A 85 15.77 15.44 4.96
CA SER A 85 14.57 14.62 4.82
C SER A 85 14.43 14.01 3.42
N GLU A 86 14.78 14.77 2.37
CA GLU A 86 14.76 14.30 0.98
C GLU A 86 15.86 13.27 0.76
N ILE A 87 17.09 13.57 1.17
CA ILE A 87 18.24 12.64 1.10
C ILE A 87 17.92 11.32 1.81
N ALA A 88 17.31 11.38 3.00
CA ALA A 88 16.94 10.19 3.76
C ALA A 88 15.95 9.29 2.99
N LYS A 89 14.93 9.90 2.37
CA LYS A 89 13.93 9.17 1.57
C LYS A 89 14.56 8.53 0.33
N ILE A 90 15.32 9.32 -0.44
CA ILE A 90 15.86 8.87 -1.73
C ILE A 90 17.06 7.94 -1.59
N ALA A 91 17.85 8.03 -0.52
CA ALA A 91 19.02 7.17 -0.35
C ALA A 91 18.75 5.98 0.60
N HIS A 92 17.50 5.81 1.05
CA HIS A 92 17.07 4.78 1.99
C HIS A 92 17.88 4.75 3.29
N ILE A 93 18.23 5.93 3.81
CA ILE A 93 19.04 6.10 5.02
C ILE A 93 18.24 6.90 6.05
N SER A 94 18.42 6.60 7.33
CA SER A 94 17.74 7.36 8.39
C SER A 94 18.15 8.85 8.36
N GLN A 95 17.21 9.76 8.64
CA GLN A 95 17.49 11.20 8.70
C GLN A 95 18.60 11.54 9.71
N LYS A 96 18.67 10.79 10.83
CA LYS A 96 19.74 10.93 11.83
C LYS A 96 21.11 10.61 11.23
N SER A 97 21.21 9.51 10.49
CA SER A 97 22.46 9.10 9.83
C SER A 97 22.88 10.09 8.73
N VAL A 98 21.92 10.64 7.98
CA VAL A 98 22.19 11.70 6.98
C VAL A 98 22.78 12.93 7.66
N TRP A 99 22.15 13.41 8.73
CA TRP A 99 22.65 14.59 9.46
C TRP A 99 24.05 14.36 10.04
N GLN A 100 24.29 13.19 10.64
CA GLN A 100 25.58 12.87 11.24
C GLN A 100 26.68 12.71 10.18
N ALA A 101 26.37 12.09 9.04
CA ALA A 101 27.28 11.98 7.92
C ALA A 101 27.68 13.37 7.39
N TYR A 102 26.71 14.28 7.20
CA TYR A 102 26.99 15.64 6.75
C TYR A 102 27.82 16.45 7.77
N ARG A 103 27.46 16.37 9.06
CA ARG A 103 28.20 17.06 10.13
C ARG A 103 29.65 16.61 10.17
N ASN A 104 29.88 15.31 10.13
CA ASN A 104 31.23 14.74 10.18
C ASN A 104 32.00 15.05 8.89
N SER A 105 31.36 15.00 7.72
CA SER A 105 32.02 15.32 6.46
C SER A 105 32.48 16.77 6.41
N LYS A 106 31.66 17.70 6.92
CA LYS A 106 32.00 19.12 7.01
C LYS A 106 33.13 19.39 8.01
N ALA A 107 33.20 18.62 9.08
CA ALA A 107 34.29 18.72 10.05
C ALA A 107 35.64 18.25 9.48
N ILE A 108 35.63 17.18 8.68
CA ILE A 108 36.84 16.62 8.05
C ILE A 108 37.28 17.45 6.83
N GLN A 109 36.32 17.91 6.03
CA GLN A 109 36.56 18.67 4.82
C GLN A 109 35.55 19.82 4.76
N GLN A 110 36.00 21.05 4.97
CA GLN A 110 35.11 22.22 4.98
C GLN A 110 34.78 22.73 3.57
N GLU A 111 35.71 22.57 2.63
CA GLU A 111 35.58 23.04 1.25
C GLU A 111 34.64 22.15 0.42
N VAL A 112 33.94 22.76 -0.54
CA VAL A 112 33.09 22.06 -1.51
C VAL A 112 33.97 21.24 -2.47
N PHE A 113 33.44 20.17 -3.05
CA PHE A 113 34.19 19.41 -4.04
C PHE A 113 34.54 20.26 -5.27
N THR A 114 35.79 20.20 -5.71
CA THR A 114 36.21 20.78 -6.99
C THR A 114 35.60 19.95 -8.12
N ARG A 115 34.79 20.59 -8.97
CA ARG A 115 34.18 19.91 -10.12
C ARG A 115 35.25 19.44 -11.09
N GLN A 116 35.24 18.14 -11.38
CA GLN A 116 36.13 17.51 -12.34
C GLN A 116 35.31 16.70 -13.34
N LYS A 117 35.92 16.38 -14.49
CA LYS A 117 35.29 15.47 -15.46
C LYS A 117 35.19 14.09 -14.82
N ALA A 118 33.97 13.62 -14.58
CA ALA A 118 33.72 12.31 -14.01
C ALA A 118 33.99 11.22 -15.04
N ALA A 119 34.78 10.20 -14.70
CA ALA A 119 34.94 9.03 -15.56
C ALA A 119 33.76 8.07 -15.38
N TYR A 120 33.20 8.01 -14.16
CA TYR A 120 32.01 7.23 -13.83
C TYR A 120 30.95 8.09 -13.15
N ALA A 121 29.69 7.86 -13.52
CA ALA A 121 28.53 8.50 -12.92
C ALA A 121 27.62 7.42 -12.33
N ILE A 122 27.67 7.26 -11.01
CA ILE A 122 26.91 6.22 -10.31
C ILE A 122 25.50 6.75 -10.03
N PRO A 123 24.44 6.13 -10.56
CA PRO A 123 23.08 6.58 -10.30
C PRO A 123 22.74 6.39 -8.81
N LEU A 124 22.00 7.31 -8.21
CA LEU A 124 21.60 7.22 -6.80
C LEU A 124 20.71 5.99 -6.55
N SER A 125 20.00 5.50 -7.57
CA SER A 125 19.28 4.22 -7.55
C SER A 125 20.18 3.00 -7.33
N ALA A 126 21.51 3.14 -7.47
CA ALA A 126 22.45 2.11 -7.10
C ALA A 126 22.44 1.84 -5.58
N LEU A 127 22.03 2.81 -4.76
CA LEU A 127 21.94 2.66 -3.31
C LEU A 127 20.74 1.79 -2.92
N LYS A 128 21.00 0.52 -2.65
CA LYS A 128 19.95 -0.44 -2.31
C LYS A 128 19.70 -0.45 -0.80
N PRO A 129 18.43 -0.55 -0.37
CA PRO A 129 18.12 -0.74 1.04
C PRO A 129 18.82 -2.01 1.56
N GLY A 130 19.26 -2.03 2.83
CA GLY A 130 19.92 -3.20 3.44
C GLY A 130 21.39 -3.41 3.06
N LEU A 131 21.93 -2.65 2.10
CA LEU A 131 23.36 -2.52 1.86
C LEU A 131 23.89 -1.22 2.45
N THR A 132 25.15 -1.20 2.87
CA THR A 132 25.83 0.07 3.15
C THR A 132 26.02 0.86 1.84
N ALA A 133 26.23 2.17 1.95
CA ALA A 133 26.44 3.00 0.76
C ALA A 133 27.63 2.52 -0.08
N LEU A 134 28.73 2.12 0.57
CA LEU A 134 29.91 1.60 -0.12
C LEU A 134 29.67 0.20 -0.72
N GLU A 135 28.99 -0.70 0.01
CA GLU A 135 28.58 -2.02 -0.54
C GLU A 135 27.72 -1.86 -1.78
N SER A 136 26.77 -0.92 -1.76
CA SER A 136 25.88 -0.63 -2.90
C SER A 136 26.63 -0.14 -4.13
N VAL A 137 27.53 0.84 -3.95
CA VAL A 137 28.34 1.40 -5.03
C VAL A 137 29.27 0.35 -5.63
N VAL A 138 29.98 -0.42 -4.79
CA VAL A 138 30.85 -1.51 -5.25
C VAL A 138 30.07 -2.57 -6.02
N PHE A 139 28.89 -2.97 -5.52
CA PHE A 139 28.05 -3.97 -6.17
C PHE A 139 27.55 -3.48 -7.54
N HIS A 140 27.13 -2.21 -7.64
CA HIS A 140 26.70 -1.62 -8.91
C HIS A 140 27.83 -1.52 -9.94
N LEU A 141 28.98 -0.98 -9.55
CA LEU A 141 30.15 -0.86 -10.43
C LEU A 141 30.62 -2.24 -10.93
N ARG A 142 30.50 -3.28 -10.11
CA ARG A 142 30.92 -4.63 -10.49
C ARG A 142 29.91 -5.35 -11.38
N ILE A 143 28.62 -5.27 -11.06
CA ILE A 143 27.57 -6.04 -11.74
C ILE A 143 27.04 -5.31 -12.97
N THR A 144 26.78 -4.01 -12.86
CA THR A 144 26.19 -3.21 -13.94
C THR A 144 27.27 -2.70 -14.88
N GLU A 145 28.28 -2.02 -14.35
CA GLU A 145 29.35 -1.39 -15.15
C GLU A 145 30.52 -2.35 -15.48
N LYS A 146 30.51 -3.56 -14.92
CA LYS A 146 31.50 -4.63 -15.14
C LYS A 146 32.96 -4.24 -14.84
N VAL A 147 33.18 -3.22 -14.01
CA VAL A 147 34.52 -2.74 -13.64
C VAL A 147 35.28 -3.83 -12.86
N SER A 148 36.61 -3.89 -13.06
CA SER A 148 37.48 -4.81 -12.31
C SER A 148 37.63 -4.36 -10.85
N PHE A 149 37.95 -5.28 -9.93
CA PHE A 149 38.14 -4.90 -8.52
C PHE A 149 39.26 -3.88 -8.31
N ARG A 150 40.30 -3.93 -9.14
CA ARG A 150 41.37 -2.93 -9.16
C ARG A 150 40.84 -1.57 -9.63
N GLY A 151 40.08 -1.53 -10.73
CA GLY A 151 39.47 -0.28 -11.19
C GLY A 151 38.50 0.33 -10.16
N ILE A 152 37.72 -0.50 -9.46
CA ILE A 152 36.83 -0.03 -8.39
C ILE A 152 37.64 0.51 -7.19
N ALA A 153 38.76 -0.12 -6.85
CA ALA A 153 39.68 0.36 -5.82
C ALA A 153 40.23 1.76 -6.17
N ASP A 154 40.62 1.96 -7.43
CA ASP A 154 41.11 3.25 -7.93
C ASP A 154 40.00 4.33 -7.91
N ILE A 155 38.80 4.00 -8.40
CA ILE A 155 37.63 4.91 -8.43
C ILE A 155 37.23 5.36 -7.02
N LEU A 156 37.15 4.42 -6.07
CA LEU A 156 36.67 4.71 -4.71
C LEU A 156 37.80 5.09 -3.75
N ARG A 157 39.05 5.08 -4.23
CA ARG A 157 40.28 5.28 -3.45
C ARG A 157 40.29 4.41 -2.19
N ARG A 158 40.13 3.10 -2.38
CA ARG A 158 40.11 2.11 -1.29
C ARG A 158 40.91 0.89 -1.67
N ASP A 159 41.46 0.22 -0.66
CA ASP A 159 42.22 -1.01 -0.86
C ASP A 159 41.38 -2.10 -1.55
N GLN A 160 41.98 -2.82 -2.50
CA GLN A 160 41.32 -3.84 -3.30
C GLN A 160 40.76 -5.01 -2.45
N ARG A 161 41.40 -5.37 -1.33
CA ARG A 161 40.91 -6.41 -0.41
C ARG A 161 39.64 -5.94 0.30
N THR A 162 39.56 -4.65 0.60
CA THR A 162 38.34 -4.01 1.13
C THR A 162 37.22 -4.07 0.10
N ILE A 163 37.49 -3.71 -1.15
CA ILE A 163 36.51 -3.80 -2.24
C ILE A 163 35.99 -5.23 -2.41
N TRP A 164 36.88 -6.23 -2.45
CA TRP A 164 36.48 -7.64 -2.56
C TRP A 164 35.58 -8.08 -1.41
N THR A 165 35.95 -7.73 -0.17
CA THR A 165 35.19 -8.10 1.02
C THR A 165 33.79 -7.48 0.98
N LEU A 166 33.70 -6.20 0.59
CA LEU A 166 32.43 -5.49 0.47
C LEU A 166 31.57 -6.07 -0.64
N PHE A 167 32.17 -6.41 -1.79
CA PHE A 167 31.47 -7.08 -2.88
C PHE A 167 30.86 -8.41 -2.41
N ARG A 168 31.64 -9.27 -1.76
CA ARG A 168 31.16 -10.57 -1.25
C ARG A 168 30.05 -10.42 -0.21
N ARG A 169 30.15 -9.43 0.68
CA ARG A 169 29.07 -9.11 1.63
C ARG A 169 27.81 -8.62 0.92
N ALA A 170 27.95 -7.74 -0.07
CA ALA A 170 26.84 -7.22 -0.85
C ALA A 170 26.16 -8.33 -1.66
N GLU A 171 26.93 -9.19 -2.33
CA GLU A 171 26.48 -10.36 -3.08
C GLU A 171 25.71 -11.33 -2.20
N LYS A 172 26.21 -11.64 -1.00
CA LYS A 172 25.49 -12.51 -0.05
C LYS A 172 24.17 -11.88 0.41
N LYS A 173 24.16 -10.57 0.72
CA LYS A 173 22.95 -9.86 1.15
C LYS A 173 21.92 -9.70 0.03
N SER A 174 22.37 -9.49 -1.21
CA SER A 174 21.49 -9.34 -2.38
C SER A 174 20.93 -10.69 -2.84
N ALA A 175 21.71 -11.77 -2.79
CA ALA A 175 21.23 -13.13 -3.08
C ALA A 175 20.19 -13.60 -2.06
N LYS A 176 20.40 -13.28 -0.76
CA LYS A 176 19.41 -13.56 0.29
C LYS A 176 18.09 -12.84 0.02
N ARG A 177 18.13 -11.55 -0.34
CA ARG A 177 16.93 -10.78 -0.70
C ARG A 177 16.26 -11.25 -1.98
N ALA A 178 17.03 -11.54 -3.03
CA ALA A 178 16.48 -12.06 -4.27
C ALA A 178 15.78 -13.43 -4.07
N ALA A 179 16.26 -14.26 -3.14
CA ALA A 179 15.60 -15.50 -2.76
C ALA A 179 14.31 -15.28 -1.94
N GLU A 180 14.28 -14.25 -1.08
CA GLU A 180 13.09 -13.80 -0.36
C GLU A 180 12.03 -13.23 -1.33
N ASP A 181 12.44 -12.40 -2.29
CA ASP A 181 11.58 -11.81 -3.33
C ASP A 181 11.04 -12.87 -4.33
N LEU A 182 11.85 -13.87 -4.74
CA LEU A 182 11.40 -14.94 -5.65
C LEU A 182 10.36 -15.89 -5.04
N ALA A 183 10.38 -16.05 -3.71
CA ALA A 183 9.42 -16.87 -2.98
C ALA A 183 8.05 -16.19 -2.90
N GLU A 184 8.02 -14.85 -2.88
CA GLU A 184 6.80 -14.04 -2.86
C GLU A 184 6.13 -13.96 -4.26
N ASP A 185 6.91 -13.99 -5.35
CA ASP A 185 6.37 -13.84 -6.72
C ASP A 185 5.74 -15.11 -7.34
N LYS A 186 6.14 -16.33 -6.96
CA LYS A 186 5.54 -17.56 -7.50
C LYS A 186 4.08 -17.76 -7.07
N ALA A 187 3.72 -17.33 -5.86
CA ALA A 187 2.34 -17.36 -5.35
C ALA A 187 1.44 -16.36 -6.10
N PHE A 188 1.99 -15.19 -6.45
CA PHE A 188 1.28 -14.15 -7.21
C PHE A 188 1.01 -14.57 -8.67
N ILE A 189 1.96 -15.27 -9.32
CA ILE A 189 1.78 -15.82 -10.67
C ILE A 189 0.76 -16.97 -10.67
N GLY A 190 0.78 -17.85 -9.66
CA GLY A 190 -0.22 -18.90 -9.47
C GLY A 190 -1.63 -18.35 -9.24
N LEU A 191 -1.77 -17.31 -8.42
CA LEU A 191 -3.03 -16.62 -8.16
C LEU A 191 -3.53 -15.86 -9.41
N LYS A 192 -2.64 -15.26 -10.19
CA LYS A 192 -2.97 -14.60 -11.47
C LYS A 192 -3.46 -15.61 -12.52
N ALA A 193 -2.80 -16.76 -12.64
CA ALA A 193 -3.22 -17.84 -13.54
C ALA A 193 -4.55 -18.49 -13.12
N PHE A 194 -4.77 -18.67 -11.81
CA PHE A 194 -6.01 -19.19 -11.25
C PHE A 194 -7.18 -18.20 -11.39
N THR A 195 -6.98 -16.93 -11.03
CA THR A 195 -8.00 -15.87 -11.19
C THR A 195 -8.38 -15.66 -12.65
N GLN A 196 -7.44 -15.75 -13.59
CA GLN A 196 -7.72 -15.73 -15.04
C GLN A 196 -8.51 -16.95 -15.53
N THR A 197 -8.27 -18.13 -14.95
CA THR A 197 -9.00 -19.36 -15.32
C THR A 197 -10.44 -19.34 -14.79
N VAL A 198 -10.64 -18.82 -13.57
CA VAL A 198 -11.95 -18.73 -12.91
C VAL A 198 -12.81 -17.59 -13.48
N THR A 199 -12.24 -16.41 -13.75
CA THR A 199 -12.96 -15.29 -14.43
C THR A 199 -13.48 -15.71 -15.80
N LYS A 200 -12.69 -16.47 -16.56
CA LYS A 200 -13.05 -16.92 -17.92
C LYS A 200 -14.13 -18.00 -17.92
N ARG A 201 -14.20 -18.84 -16.86
CA ARG A 201 -15.13 -19.98 -16.77
C ARG A 201 -16.45 -19.66 -16.08
N TYR A 202 -16.49 -18.65 -15.21
CA TYR A 202 -17.66 -18.35 -14.37
C TYR A 202 -18.18 -16.91 -14.47
N HIS A 203 -17.56 -16.03 -15.26
CA HIS A 203 -17.96 -14.62 -15.43
C HIS A 203 -18.10 -13.83 -14.12
N VAL A 204 -17.26 -14.13 -13.12
CA VAL A 204 -17.25 -13.44 -11.82
C VAL A 204 -16.03 -12.52 -11.73
N SER A 205 -16.20 -11.32 -11.19
CA SER A 205 -15.14 -10.30 -11.07
C SER A 205 -14.10 -10.67 -10.01
N VAL A 206 -12.84 -10.28 -10.24
CA VAL A 206 -11.71 -10.47 -9.30
C VAL A 206 -12.00 -9.84 -7.94
N SER A 207 -12.80 -8.77 -7.89
CA SER A 207 -13.29 -8.12 -6.67
C SER A 207 -14.14 -9.05 -5.80
N ASP A 208 -14.95 -9.91 -6.40
CA ASP A 208 -15.88 -10.77 -5.66
C ASP A 208 -15.15 -11.98 -5.06
N ILE A 209 -14.09 -12.45 -5.73
CA ILE A 209 -13.17 -13.48 -5.24
C ILE A 209 -12.37 -12.95 -4.04
N LEU A 210 -11.89 -11.70 -4.11
CA LEU A 210 -11.17 -11.04 -3.02
C LEU A 210 -12.06 -10.73 -1.80
N ALA A 211 -13.32 -10.34 -2.02
CA ALA A 211 -14.31 -10.10 -0.96
C ALA A 211 -14.75 -11.39 -0.24
N SER A 212 -14.68 -12.53 -0.93
CA SER A 212 -14.99 -13.84 -0.36
C SER A 212 -13.83 -14.39 0.50
N ALA A 213 -12.59 -14.00 0.19
CA ALA A 213 -11.39 -14.48 0.88
C ALA A 213 -11.09 -13.79 2.23
N SER A 214 -11.59 -12.56 2.45
CA SER A 214 -11.27 -11.78 3.66
C SER A 214 -12.22 -12.02 4.85
N GLY A 215 -13.38 -12.64 4.63
CA GLY A 215 -14.41 -12.83 5.68
C GLY A 215 -14.92 -11.54 6.33
N GLN A 216 -14.45 -10.36 5.89
CA GLN A 216 -14.84 -9.06 6.42
C GLN A 216 -15.98 -8.51 5.59
N VAL A 217 -17.04 -8.14 6.29
CA VAL A 217 -18.21 -7.52 5.69
C VAL A 217 -17.81 -6.16 5.12
N SER A 218 -18.00 -5.97 3.81
CA SER A 218 -17.72 -4.72 3.12
C SER A 218 -18.98 -4.23 2.41
N ILE A 219 -19.10 -2.91 2.30
CA ILE A 219 -20.23 -2.22 1.68
C ILE A 219 -19.78 -1.70 0.32
N PRO A 220 -20.31 -2.23 -0.79
CA PRO A 220 -20.02 -1.72 -2.13
C PRO A 220 -20.60 -0.32 -2.34
N ASP A 221 -19.91 0.52 -3.10
CA ASP A 221 -20.32 1.89 -3.44
C ASP A 221 -21.65 1.97 -4.18
N THR A 222 -21.99 0.94 -4.96
CA THR A 222 -23.27 0.82 -5.70
C THR A 222 -24.51 0.77 -4.81
N VAL A 223 -24.34 0.61 -3.48
CA VAL A 223 -25.41 0.64 -2.48
C VAL A 223 -25.95 2.06 -2.25
N PHE A 224 -25.13 3.09 -2.52
CA PHE A 224 -25.52 4.47 -2.28
C PHE A 224 -26.39 5.02 -3.40
N SER A 225 -27.41 5.79 -3.02
CA SER A 225 -28.33 6.42 -3.96
C SER A 225 -28.84 7.74 -3.43
N LYS A 226 -29.48 8.53 -4.29
CA LYS A 226 -30.10 9.81 -3.91
C LYS A 226 -31.36 9.63 -3.04
N GLU A 227 -32.05 8.50 -3.20
CA GLU A 227 -33.37 8.25 -2.58
C GLU A 227 -33.30 7.83 -1.11
N ARG A 228 -32.15 7.30 -0.65
CA ARG A 228 -31.96 6.75 0.70
C ARG A 228 -30.82 7.45 1.38
N THR A 229 -30.87 7.61 2.70
CA THR A 229 -29.70 8.11 3.45
C THR A 229 -28.55 7.09 3.42
N ILE A 230 -27.32 7.54 3.66
CA ILE A 230 -26.14 6.67 3.69
C ILE A 230 -26.36 5.50 4.68
N LEU A 231 -26.87 5.79 5.87
CA LEU A 231 -27.19 4.76 6.86
C LEU A 231 -28.28 3.79 6.37
N GLN A 232 -29.35 4.29 5.73
CA GLN A 232 -30.42 3.44 5.19
C GLN A 232 -29.91 2.51 4.10
N SER A 233 -29.07 3.01 3.19
CA SER A 233 -28.44 2.21 2.14
C SER A 233 -27.59 1.08 2.72
N ILE A 234 -26.70 1.40 3.67
CA ILE A 234 -25.83 0.42 4.33
C ILE A 234 -26.66 -0.64 5.06
N VAL A 235 -27.63 -0.22 5.88
CA VAL A 235 -28.45 -1.14 6.68
C VAL A 235 -29.28 -2.06 5.78
N HIS A 236 -29.85 -1.54 4.69
CA HIS A 236 -30.62 -2.34 3.74
C HIS A 236 -29.75 -3.40 3.06
N TYR A 237 -28.54 -3.03 2.62
CA TYR A 237 -27.58 -3.98 2.05
C TYR A 237 -27.17 -5.07 3.05
N LEU A 238 -26.79 -4.68 4.27
CA LEU A 238 -26.35 -5.62 5.30
C LEU A 238 -27.46 -6.60 5.71
N ARG A 239 -28.72 -6.15 5.69
CA ARG A 239 -29.85 -7.00 6.01
C ARG A 239 -30.25 -7.92 4.85
N ASP A 240 -30.50 -7.36 3.67
CA ASP A 240 -31.16 -8.11 2.60
C ASP A 240 -30.16 -8.88 1.72
N LYS A 241 -28.93 -8.38 1.55
CA LYS A 241 -27.89 -9.05 0.75
C LYS A 241 -26.90 -9.84 1.60
N LYS A 242 -26.70 -9.48 2.87
CA LYS A 242 -25.75 -10.16 3.78
C LYS A 242 -26.43 -10.90 4.96
N GLY A 243 -27.74 -10.77 5.15
CA GLY A 243 -28.49 -11.54 6.14
C GLY A 243 -28.31 -11.13 7.60
N PHE A 244 -27.70 -9.97 7.88
CA PHE A 244 -27.46 -9.56 9.27
C PHE A 244 -28.75 -9.13 9.98
N ARG A 245 -28.87 -9.53 11.26
CA ARG A 245 -29.94 -9.05 12.16
C ARG A 245 -29.65 -7.62 12.62
N ASN A 246 -30.69 -6.84 12.94
CA ASN A 246 -30.55 -5.44 13.37
C ASN A 246 -29.59 -5.25 14.56
N LYS A 247 -29.62 -6.17 15.54
CA LYS A 247 -28.67 -6.18 16.66
C LYS A 247 -27.22 -6.31 16.20
N ALA A 248 -26.95 -7.17 15.21
CA ALA A 248 -25.62 -7.33 14.65
C ALA A 248 -25.21 -6.09 13.84
N ILE A 249 -26.11 -5.54 13.01
CA ILE A 249 -25.87 -4.30 12.25
C ILE A 249 -25.58 -3.12 13.19
N ALA A 250 -26.28 -3.03 14.31
CA ALA A 250 -26.06 -2.02 15.33
C ALA A 250 -24.65 -2.10 15.93
N GLY A 251 -24.19 -3.31 16.27
CA GLY A 251 -22.82 -3.54 16.72
C GLY A 251 -21.78 -3.20 15.67
N LEU A 252 -22.03 -3.59 14.42
CA LEU A 252 -21.14 -3.35 13.28
C LEU A 252 -20.95 -1.86 12.93
N LEU A 253 -22.03 -1.07 13.04
CA LEU A 253 -22.00 0.35 12.67
C LEU A 253 -21.87 1.29 13.89
N HIS A 254 -21.71 0.74 15.09
CA HIS A 254 -21.72 1.47 16.35
C HIS A 254 -22.93 2.40 16.52
N VAL A 255 -24.11 1.95 16.08
CA VAL A 255 -25.39 2.64 16.23
C VAL A 255 -26.31 1.89 17.19
N SER A 256 -27.34 2.54 17.72
CA SER A 256 -28.34 1.84 18.52
C SER A 256 -29.17 0.86 17.66
N GLU A 257 -29.63 -0.24 18.25
CA GLU A 257 -30.51 -1.20 17.57
C GLU A 257 -31.80 -0.55 17.07
N LYS A 258 -32.34 0.43 17.82
CA LYS A 258 -33.49 1.24 17.42
C LYS A 258 -33.19 2.03 16.14
N SER A 259 -32.02 2.66 16.04
CA SER A 259 -31.59 3.40 14.85
C SER A 259 -31.40 2.48 13.65
N ALA A 260 -30.76 1.32 13.82
CA ALA A 260 -30.61 0.32 12.74
C ALA A 260 -31.99 -0.18 12.26
N SER A 261 -32.90 -0.49 13.20
CA SER A 261 -34.26 -0.94 12.89
C SER A 261 -35.08 0.12 12.13
N GLN A 262 -35.02 1.37 12.58
CA GLN A 262 -35.72 2.48 11.91
C GLN A 262 -35.14 2.77 10.53
N ALA A 263 -33.81 2.71 10.38
CA ALA A 263 -33.14 2.86 9.09
C ALA A 263 -33.59 1.77 8.12
N TYR A 264 -33.62 0.49 8.55
CA TYR A 264 -34.11 -0.61 7.71
C TYR A 264 -35.58 -0.44 7.32
N ARG A 265 -36.45 -0.08 8.28
CA ARG A 265 -37.88 0.14 8.04
C ARG A 265 -38.12 1.24 7.00
N ASN A 266 -37.39 2.35 7.11
CA ASN A 266 -37.49 3.45 6.16
C ASN A 266 -36.91 3.06 4.80
N ALA A 267 -35.81 2.30 4.78
CA ALA A 267 -35.18 1.83 3.57
C ALA A 267 -36.12 0.89 2.78
N ARG A 268 -36.77 -0.08 3.45
CA ARG A 268 -37.69 -1.03 2.80
C ARG A 268 -38.93 -0.39 2.15
N ARG A 269 -39.30 0.84 2.54
CA ARG A 269 -40.41 1.57 1.91
C ARG A 269 -40.08 2.05 0.48
N GLY A 270 -38.80 2.10 0.10
CA GLY A 270 -38.35 2.44 -1.24
C GLY A 270 -38.09 1.23 -2.15
N LYS A 271 -37.65 1.49 -3.40
CA LYS A 271 -37.32 0.46 -4.40
C LYS A 271 -36.14 -0.43 -3.95
N ASP A 272 -36.21 -1.74 -4.18
CA ASP A 272 -35.20 -2.70 -3.73
C ASP A 272 -33.77 -2.32 -4.18
N LEU A 273 -32.76 -2.72 -3.38
CA LEU A 273 -31.36 -2.65 -3.78
C LEU A 273 -31.19 -3.63 -4.95
N GLY A 274 -31.11 -3.09 -6.17
CA GLY A 274 -30.93 -3.86 -7.40
C GLY A 274 -29.63 -4.68 -7.42
N ASP A 275 -29.15 -5.05 -8.61
CA ASP A 275 -27.87 -5.75 -8.70
C ASP A 275 -26.73 -4.88 -8.17
N VAL A 276 -26.15 -5.34 -7.08
CA VAL A 276 -25.01 -4.68 -6.41
C VAL A 276 -23.68 -5.11 -7.04
N ALA A 277 -23.75 -6.02 -8.03
CA ALA A 277 -22.61 -6.51 -8.80
C ALA A 277 -21.96 -5.38 -9.62
N GLY A 278 -20.62 -5.38 -9.71
CA GLY A 278 -19.87 -4.39 -10.49
C GLY A 278 -19.37 -3.16 -9.71
N SER A 279 -19.49 -3.17 -8.39
CA SER A 279 -18.88 -2.16 -7.52
C SER A 279 -17.35 -2.14 -7.66
N ARG A 280 -16.81 -0.94 -7.90
CA ARG A 280 -15.35 -0.71 -8.01
C ARG A 280 -14.73 -0.28 -6.69
N LEU A 281 -15.56 0.13 -5.73
CA LEU A 281 -15.12 0.65 -4.44
C LEU A 281 -15.92 0.01 -3.32
N HIS A 282 -15.23 -0.51 -2.32
CA HIS A 282 -15.84 -1.15 -1.16
C HIS A 282 -15.38 -0.46 0.12
N ILE A 283 -16.31 -0.24 1.04
CA ILE A 283 -16.06 0.35 2.35
C ILE A 283 -16.11 -0.77 3.38
N PRO A 284 -15.00 -1.11 4.05
CA PRO A 284 -15.00 -2.11 5.10
C PRO A 284 -15.88 -1.65 6.28
N VAL A 285 -16.69 -2.55 6.83
CA VAL A 285 -17.53 -2.24 8.01
C VAL A 285 -16.66 -1.93 9.25
N SER A 286 -15.40 -2.35 9.26
CA SER A 286 -14.42 -2.00 10.30
C SER A 286 -14.08 -0.50 10.38
N GLU A 287 -14.40 0.29 9.35
CA GLU A 287 -14.12 1.73 9.31
C GLU A 287 -15.17 2.56 10.07
N PHE A 288 -16.27 1.94 10.50
CA PHE A 288 -17.29 2.60 11.31
C PHE A 288 -16.82 2.65 12.75
N LYS A 289 -16.61 3.86 13.28
CA LYS A 289 -16.11 4.07 14.65
C LYS A 289 -17.21 4.56 15.58
N GLN A 290 -17.06 4.25 16.87
CA GLN A 290 -17.91 4.81 17.91
C GLN A 290 -17.78 6.34 17.96
N GLY A 291 -18.91 7.03 18.11
CA GLY A 291 -18.97 8.50 18.15
C GLY A 291 -19.14 9.17 16.79
N LEU A 292 -18.89 8.44 15.69
CA LEU A 292 -19.14 8.92 14.33
C LEU A 292 -20.47 8.41 13.78
N THR A 293 -21.14 9.24 12.98
CA THR A 293 -22.31 8.81 12.21
C THR A 293 -21.89 8.04 10.96
N ALA A 294 -22.78 7.23 10.38
CA ALA A 294 -22.45 6.51 9.15
C ALA A 294 -21.96 7.41 7.99
N PRO A 295 -22.56 8.58 7.71
CA PRO A 295 -21.98 9.56 6.79
C PRO A 295 -20.57 10.01 7.16
N GLU A 296 -20.31 10.31 8.44
CA GLU A 296 -19.01 10.76 8.93
C GLU A 296 -17.94 9.68 8.72
N SER A 297 -18.22 8.44 9.14
CA SER A 297 -17.30 7.31 8.98
C SER A 297 -16.99 7.01 7.51
N VAL A 298 -18.01 7.01 6.65
CA VAL A 298 -17.84 6.79 5.21
C VAL A 298 -17.01 7.91 4.58
N VAL A 299 -17.33 9.17 4.85
CA VAL A 299 -16.60 10.31 4.27
C VAL A 299 -15.16 10.36 4.78
N LEU A 300 -14.93 10.11 6.07
CA LEU A 300 -13.60 10.07 6.66
C LEU A 300 -12.74 8.98 6.00
N TYR A 301 -13.29 7.77 5.80
CA TYR A 301 -12.60 6.69 5.10
C TYR A 301 -12.28 7.06 3.65
N LEU A 302 -13.27 7.54 2.88
CA LEU A 302 -13.09 7.86 1.47
C LEU A 302 -12.09 9.01 1.26
N HIS A 303 -12.06 9.99 2.16
CA HIS A 303 -11.15 11.13 2.08
C HIS A 303 -9.75 10.77 2.60
N ASP A 304 -9.62 10.21 3.80
CA ASP A 304 -8.31 10.05 4.44
C ASP A 304 -7.59 8.77 4.03
N LYS A 305 -8.33 7.70 3.73
CA LYS A 305 -7.73 6.40 3.33
C LYS A 305 -7.63 6.26 1.81
N LEU A 306 -8.60 6.77 1.07
CA LEU A 306 -8.63 6.66 -0.40
C LEU A 306 -8.27 7.97 -1.12
N ALA A 307 -7.95 9.05 -0.38
CA ALA A 307 -7.50 10.33 -0.93
C ALA A 307 -8.46 10.94 -1.97
N LEU A 308 -9.76 10.67 -1.86
CA LEU A 308 -10.75 11.16 -2.80
C LEU A 308 -11.13 12.62 -2.49
N SER A 309 -11.26 13.44 -3.52
CA SER A 309 -11.76 14.81 -3.38
C SER A 309 -13.23 14.82 -2.94
N PHE A 310 -13.67 15.85 -2.21
CA PHE A 310 -15.07 15.97 -1.78
C PHE A 310 -16.06 15.92 -2.95
N SER A 311 -15.68 16.46 -4.11
CA SER A 311 -16.48 16.34 -5.35
C SER A 311 -16.52 14.91 -5.87
N GLY A 312 -15.42 14.16 -5.80
CA GLY A 312 -15.38 12.73 -6.14
C GLY A 312 -16.25 11.88 -5.21
N ILE A 313 -16.15 12.13 -3.90
CA ILE A 313 -16.98 11.48 -2.88
C ILE A 313 -18.46 11.82 -3.10
N GLY A 314 -18.78 13.06 -3.43
CA GLY A 314 -20.15 13.49 -3.75
C GLY A 314 -20.75 12.72 -4.92
N ARG A 315 -19.96 12.43 -5.97
CA ARG A 315 -20.41 11.59 -7.10
C ARG A 315 -20.68 10.15 -6.67
N ILE A 316 -19.82 9.56 -5.85
CA ILE A 316 -19.94 8.18 -5.37
C ILE A 316 -21.16 8.03 -4.44
N LEU A 317 -21.34 8.95 -3.50
CA LEU A 317 -22.43 8.88 -2.51
C LEU A 317 -23.73 9.50 -3.00
N HIS A 318 -23.75 10.05 -4.23
CA HIS A 318 -24.86 10.84 -4.77
C HIS A 318 -25.28 11.99 -3.85
N ARG A 319 -24.30 12.74 -3.30
CA ARG A 319 -24.51 13.87 -2.38
C ARG A 319 -23.81 15.12 -2.87
N ASP A 320 -24.33 16.26 -2.43
CA ASP A 320 -23.71 17.54 -2.71
C ASP A 320 -22.33 17.61 -2.02
N PRO A 321 -21.27 18.10 -2.71
CA PRO A 321 -19.93 18.22 -2.14
C PRO A 321 -19.88 19.04 -0.85
N ARG A 322 -20.78 20.01 -0.64
CA ARG A 322 -20.87 20.79 0.61
C ARG A 322 -21.37 19.93 1.77
N THR A 323 -22.30 19.00 1.51
CA THR A 323 -22.76 18.02 2.49
C THR A 323 -21.63 17.05 2.87
N ILE A 324 -20.82 16.63 1.88
CA ILE A 324 -19.63 15.81 2.13
C ILE A 324 -18.65 16.55 3.03
N TRP A 325 -18.31 17.79 2.69
CA TRP A 325 -17.40 18.60 3.49
C TRP A 325 -17.91 18.82 4.92
N ALA A 326 -19.21 19.10 5.10
CA ALA A 326 -19.81 19.26 6.41
C ALA A 326 -19.70 17.98 7.27
N ALA A 327 -19.97 16.81 6.67
CA ALA A 327 -19.79 15.52 7.35
C ALA A 327 -18.33 15.27 7.72
N TYR A 328 -17.39 15.59 6.82
CA TYR A 328 -15.95 15.49 7.11
C TYR A 328 -15.52 16.41 8.25
N ALA A 329 -15.93 17.68 8.22
CA ALA A 329 -15.59 18.66 9.26
C ALA A 329 -16.11 18.25 10.64
N LEU A 330 -17.34 17.70 10.70
CA LEU A 330 -17.90 17.14 11.93
C LEU A 330 -17.15 15.90 12.41
N ALA A 331 -16.77 14.99 11.49
CA ALA A 331 -15.94 13.83 11.83
C ALA A 331 -14.59 14.26 12.42
N MET A 332 -13.92 15.22 11.79
CA MET A 332 -12.64 15.77 12.26
C MET A 332 -12.76 16.47 13.62
N LYS A 333 -13.84 17.23 13.84
CA LYS A 333 -14.11 17.87 15.13
C LYS A 333 -14.29 16.84 16.26
N LYS A 334 -14.92 15.71 15.96
CA LYS A 334 -15.13 14.62 16.93
C LYS A 334 -13.86 13.82 17.19
N GLU A 335 -13.05 13.56 16.17
CA GLU A 335 -11.75 12.90 16.30
C GLU A 335 -10.73 13.77 17.09
N THR A 336 -10.75 15.08 16.89
CA THR A 336 -9.83 16.02 17.57
C THR A 336 -10.32 16.50 18.93
N GLY A 337 -11.63 16.67 19.13
CA GLY A 337 -12.25 17.12 20.37
C GLY A 337 -12.56 16.03 21.40
N GLY A 338 -12.37 14.75 21.04
CA GLY A 338 -12.64 13.58 21.90
C GLY A 338 -11.48 13.15 22.82
N ARG A 339 -10.35 13.88 22.84
CA ARG A 339 -9.32 13.74 23.88
C ARG A 339 -9.58 14.73 25.00
N LYS A 340 -10.50 14.40 25.91
CA LYS A 340 -10.54 14.94 27.27
C LYS A 340 -10.74 13.81 28.25
#